data_AF-A0AAE7AQG4-F1
#
_entry.id   AF-A0AAE7AQG4-F1
#
_cell.length_a   1.000
_cell.length_b   1.000
_cell.length_c   1.000
_cell.angle_alpha   90.00
_cell.angle_beta   90.00
_cell.angle_gamma   90.00
#
_symmetry.space_group_name_H-M   'P 1'
#
loop_
_entity.id
_entity.type
_entity.pdbx_description
1 polymer ?
#
loop_
_entity_poly.entity_id
_entity_poly.type
_entity_poly.pdbx_seq_one_letter_code
_entity_poly.pdbx_strand_id
1 'polypeptide(L)'
;MDYQTFNEIFNRFIFGTSKAKLLENIAENPERYLGIFRPTKPKTKLLQNLLTSHEIKFGDAFECLIEQYLKEHNFSPLSKKIPYYNKDKEKREFLELDQLAKKDNTYYFIEQKMRDDHDSAKKRG
;
A
#
# COMPACT_ATOMS: atom_id res chain seq x y z
N MET A 1 -17.00 -3.21 12.42
CA MET A 1 -15.85 -2.42 12.88
C MET A 1 -16.37 -1.09 13.40
N ASP A 2 -16.00 -0.74 14.62
CA ASP A 2 -16.33 0.58 15.17
C ASP A 2 -15.31 1.65 14.73
N TYR A 3 -15.66 2.91 14.95
CA TYR A 3 -14.82 4.05 14.61
C TYR A 3 -13.46 4.03 15.32
N GLN A 4 -13.39 3.52 16.56
CA GLN A 4 -12.15 3.52 17.34
C GLN A 4 -11.13 2.56 16.73
N THR A 5 -11.56 1.34 16.44
CA THR A 5 -10.74 0.31 15.78
C THR A 5 -10.26 0.79 14.41
N PHE A 6 -11.15 1.41 13.62
CA PHE A 6 -10.79 2.02 12.35
C PHE A 6 -9.68 3.06 12.53
N ASN A 7 -9.88 4.01 13.44
CA ASN A 7 -8.97 5.12 13.66
C ASN A 7 -7.61 4.66 14.20
N GLU A 8 -7.58 3.65 15.06
CA GLU A 8 -6.35 3.06 15.58
C GLU A 8 -5.50 2.42 14.48
N ILE A 9 -6.11 1.60 13.63
CA ILE A 9 -5.42 0.97 12.50
C ILE A 9 -4.86 2.06 11.59
N PHE A 10 -5.71 3.01 11.22
CA PHE A 10 -5.35 4.07 10.29
C PHE A 10 -4.19 4.94 10.80
N ASN A 11 -4.26 5.40 12.05
CA ASN A 11 -3.21 6.21 12.66
C ASN A 11 -1.90 5.45 12.81
N ARG A 12 -1.96 4.15 13.14
CA ARG A 12 -0.78 3.30 13.24
C ARG A 12 -0.04 3.20 11.91
N PHE A 13 -0.76 2.97 10.80
CA PHE A 13 -0.15 2.87 9.47
C PHE A 13 0.45 4.20 9.02
N ILE A 14 -0.35 5.28 9.06
CA ILE A 14 0.06 6.57 8.48
C ILE A 14 1.12 7.26 9.34
N PHE A 15 0.88 7.37 10.65
CA PHE A 15 1.69 8.22 11.53
C PHE A 15 2.69 7.44 12.40
N GLY A 16 2.48 6.15 12.62
CA GLY A 16 3.25 5.37 13.61
C GLY A 16 4.76 5.39 13.39
N THR A 17 5.21 5.24 12.14
CA THR A 17 6.65 5.17 11.80
C THR A 17 7.14 6.27 10.87
N SER A 18 6.28 7.23 10.50
CA SER A 18 6.58 8.19 9.42
C SER A 18 7.81 9.07 9.72
N LYS A 19 7.94 9.54 10.96
CA LYS A 19 9.08 10.37 11.38
C LYS A 19 10.39 9.59 11.42
N ALA A 20 10.38 8.39 12.00
CA ALA A 20 11.57 7.53 12.06
C ALA A 20 12.06 7.18 10.64
N LYS A 21 11.12 6.79 9.76
CA LYS A 21 11.45 6.46 8.37
C LYS A 21 11.97 7.65 7.58
N LEU A 22 11.45 8.86 7.83
CA LEU A 22 11.98 10.08 7.23
C LEU A 22 13.44 10.32 7.65
N LEU A 23 13.79 10.12 8.93
CA LEU A 23 15.17 10.26 9.41
C LEU A 23 16.11 9.23 8.78
N GLU A 24 15.68 7.96 8.69
CA GLU A 24 16.42 6.92 7.96
C GLU A 24 16.67 7.32 6.51
N ASN A 25 15.62 7.74 5.79
CA ASN A 25 15.73 8.13 4.38
C ASN A 25 16.68 9.32 4.17
N ILE A 26 16.75 10.26 5.13
CA ILE A 26 17.70 11.39 5.09
C ILE A 26 19.13 10.91 5.34
N ALA A 27 19.32 10.00 6.30
CA ALA A 27 20.64 9.47 6.63
C ALA A 27 21.21 8.63 5.48
N GLU A 28 20.37 7.84 4.81
CA GLU A 28 20.78 6.98 3.70
C GLU A 28 21.02 7.75 2.40
N ASN A 29 20.23 8.79 2.12
CA ASN A 29 20.24 9.51 0.84
C ASN A 29 20.08 11.05 1.02
N PRO A 30 21.03 11.71 1.71
CA PRO A 30 20.91 13.14 2.05
C PRO A 30 20.86 14.05 0.80
N GLU A 31 21.55 13.69 -0.27
CA GLU A 31 21.59 14.42 -1.55
C GLU A 31 20.22 14.55 -2.21
N ARG A 32 19.31 13.59 -1.97
CA ARG A 32 17.91 13.68 -2.44
C ARG A 32 17.22 14.91 -1.90
N TYR A 33 17.58 15.38 -0.71
CA TYR A 33 16.98 16.56 -0.04
C TYR A 33 17.73 17.87 -0.34
N LEU A 34 18.91 17.78 -0.96
CA LEU A 34 19.65 18.93 -1.45
C LEU A 34 19.20 19.29 -2.87
N GLY A 35 19.00 20.57 -3.15
CA GLY A 35 18.57 21.06 -4.47
C GLY A 35 19.71 21.15 -5.47
N ILE A 36 20.46 20.05 -5.69
CA ILE A 36 21.72 20.07 -6.47
C ILE A 36 21.49 20.47 -7.93
N PHE A 37 20.45 19.91 -8.58
CA PHE A 37 20.17 20.13 -10.01
C PHE A 37 18.89 20.94 -10.28
N ARG A 38 18.12 21.27 -9.24
CA ARG A 38 16.89 22.07 -9.35
C ARG A 38 16.74 22.93 -8.11
N PRO A 39 16.41 24.24 -8.23
CA PRO A 39 16.21 25.14 -7.10
C PRO A 39 14.93 24.77 -6.35
N THR A 40 15.03 23.72 -5.54
CA THR A 40 13.98 23.21 -4.67
C THR A 40 14.50 23.29 -3.24
N LYS A 41 13.72 23.90 -2.35
CA LYS A 41 14.12 24.08 -0.96
C LYS A 41 14.13 22.72 -0.24
N PRO A 42 15.11 22.43 0.63
CA PRO A 42 15.15 21.18 1.39
C PRO A 42 13.85 20.90 2.15
N LYS A 43 13.24 21.94 2.75
CA LYS A 43 11.93 21.85 3.42
C LYS A 43 10.84 21.27 2.51
N THR A 44 10.79 21.69 1.25
CA THR A 44 9.79 21.22 0.28
C THR A 44 10.01 19.74 -0.03
N LYS A 45 11.26 19.30 -0.18
CA LYS A 45 11.57 17.89 -0.45
C LYS A 45 11.28 16.98 0.75
N LEU A 46 11.53 17.45 1.97
CA LEU A 46 11.14 16.75 3.20
C LEU A 46 9.63 16.56 3.29
N LEU A 47 8.87 17.64 3.06
CA LEU A 47 7.40 17.58 3.03
C LEU A 47 6.91 16.65 1.94
N GLN A 48 7.47 16.72 0.73
CA GLN A 48 7.10 15.83 -0.36
C GLN A 48 7.33 14.36 0.01
N ASN A 49 8.49 14.02 0.59
CA ASN A 49 8.77 12.65 1.03
C ASN A 49 7.72 12.17 2.06
N LEU A 50 7.45 12.99 3.07
CA LEU A 50 6.49 12.67 4.13
C LEU A 50 5.07 12.48 3.58
N LEU A 51 4.60 13.41 2.75
CA LEU A 51 3.25 13.38 2.17
C LEU A 51 3.07 12.19 1.23
N THR A 52 4.03 11.93 0.34
CA THR A 52 3.99 10.73 -0.53
C THR A 52 4.03 9.45 0.30
N SER A 53 4.81 9.40 1.37
CA SER A 53 4.80 8.25 2.28
C SER A 53 3.44 8.07 2.95
N HIS A 54 2.79 9.15 3.38
CA HIS A 54 1.44 9.07 3.95
C HIS A 54 0.42 8.59 2.93
N GLU A 55 0.49 9.04 1.67
CA GLU A 55 -0.39 8.59 0.59
C GLU A 55 -0.29 7.09 0.35
N ILE A 56 0.94 6.54 0.27
CA ILE A 56 1.15 5.09 0.11
C ILE A 56 0.57 4.33 1.31
N LYS A 57 0.93 4.77 2.53
CA LYS A 57 0.48 4.14 3.77
C LYS A 57 -1.02 4.23 3.99
N PHE A 58 -1.68 5.24 3.41
CA PHE A 58 -3.12 5.36 3.39
C PHE A 58 -3.74 4.22 2.59
N GLY A 59 -3.20 3.91 1.41
CA GLY A 59 -3.62 2.74 0.61
C GLY A 59 -3.45 1.44 1.39
N ASP A 60 -2.27 1.21 1.97
CA ASP A 60 -1.99 0.02 2.80
C ASP A 60 -2.96 -0.11 3.99
N ALA A 61 -3.28 1.02 4.65
CA ALA A 61 -4.23 1.04 5.76
C ALA A 61 -5.63 0.65 5.30
N PHE A 62 -6.08 1.17 4.14
CA PHE A 62 -7.38 0.82 3.56
C PHE A 62 -7.46 -0.65 3.16
N GLU A 63 -6.40 -1.20 2.57
CA GLU A 63 -6.32 -2.64 2.28
C GLU A 63 -6.51 -3.46 3.56
N CYS A 64 -5.84 -3.09 4.65
CA CYS A 64 -5.98 -3.78 5.94
C CYS A 64 -7.42 -3.67 6.50
N LEU A 65 -8.02 -2.48 6.43
CA LEU A 65 -9.36 -2.21 6.94
C LEU A 65 -10.43 -2.99 6.17
N ILE A 66 -10.35 -3.02 4.85
CA ILE A 66 -11.30 -3.78 4.01
C ILE A 66 -11.17 -5.28 4.27
N GLU A 67 -9.96 -5.80 4.48
CA GLU A 67 -9.78 -7.20 4.83
C GLU A 67 -10.50 -7.56 6.14
N GLN A 68 -10.39 -6.71 7.16
CA GLN A 68 -11.09 -6.90 8.44
C GLN A 68 -12.61 -6.77 8.28
N TYR A 69 -13.07 -5.77 7.54
CA TYR A 69 -14.50 -5.60 7.24
C TYR A 69 -15.07 -6.84 6.53
N LEU A 70 -14.37 -7.39 5.54
CA LEU A 70 -14.78 -8.62 4.86
C LEU A 70 -14.90 -9.81 5.84
N LYS A 71 -13.94 -9.97 6.77
CA LYS A 71 -14.01 -11.00 7.82
C LYS A 71 -15.27 -10.87 8.68
N GLU A 72 -15.59 -9.65 9.12
CA GLU A 72 -16.79 -9.37 9.93
C GLU A 72 -18.10 -9.69 9.18
N HIS A 73 -18.08 -9.62 7.85
CA HIS A 73 -19.22 -9.93 6.98
C HIS A 73 -19.24 -11.38 6.45
N ASN A 74 -18.55 -12.30 7.16
CA ASN A 74 -18.46 -13.73 6.87
C ASN A 74 -17.83 -14.07 5.51
N PHE A 75 -16.94 -13.22 5.02
CA PHE A 75 -16.03 -13.60 3.94
C PHE A 75 -14.81 -14.28 4.53
N SER A 76 -14.35 -15.34 3.87
CA SER A 76 -13.09 -16.02 4.18
C SER A 76 -11.99 -15.43 3.29
N PRO A 77 -11.06 -14.62 3.82
CA PRO A 77 -9.95 -14.11 3.05
C PRO A 77 -9.02 -15.24 2.64
N LEU A 78 -8.44 -15.12 1.47
CA LEU A 78 -7.51 -16.08 0.87
C LEU A 78 -6.17 -15.39 0.58
N SER A 79 -5.18 -16.18 0.15
CA SER A 79 -3.87 -15.64 -0.23
C SER A 79 -4.01 -14.59 -1.34
N LYS A 80 -3.47 -13.40 -1.08
CA LYS A 80 -3.34 -12.29 -2.04
C LYS A 80 -2.37 -12.58 -3.18
N LYS A 81 -1.56 -13.64 -3.05
CA LYS A 81 -0.61 -14.08 -4.07
C LYS A 81 -1.05 -15.42 -4.64
N ILE A 82 -1.35 -15.45 -5.93
CA ILE A 82 -1.75 -16.66 -6.67
C ILE A 82 -0.60 -17.05 -7.59
N PRO A 83 0.05 -18.21 -7.37
CA PRO A 83 1.08 -18.69 -8.29
C PRO A 83 0.44 -19.16 -9.59
N TYR A 84 1.02 -18.79 -10.73
CA TYR A 84 0.64 -19.32 -12.04
C TYR A 84 1.89 -19.65 -12.86
N TYR A 85 1.75 -20.58 -13.81
CA TYR A 85 2.81 -20.89 -14.76
C TYR A 85 2.69 -19.98 -15.97
N ASN A 86 3.70 -19.12 -16.18
CA ASN A 86 3.78 -18.29 -17.38
C ASN A 86 4.41 -19.12 -18.50
N LYS A 87 3.59 -19.53 -19.47
CA LYS A 87 4.03 -20.32 -20.63
C LYS A 87 5.06 -19.56 -21.47
N ASP A 88 4.91 -18.26 -21.65
CA ASP A 88 5.80 -17.45 -22.50
C ASP A 88 7.19 -17.27 -21.91
N LYS A 89 7.31 -17.33 -20.58
CA LYS A 89 8.58 -17.16 -19.85
C LYS A 89 9.09 -18.45 -19.22
N GLU A 90 8.40 -19.57 -19.47
CA GLU A 90 8.68 -20.90 -18.91
C GLU A 90 9.01 -20.90 -17.41
N LYS A 91 8.31 -20.07 -16.62
CA LYS A 91 8.59 -19.91 -15.20
C LYS A 91 7.33 -19.67 -14.38
N ARG A 92 7.42 -19.94 -13.08
CA ARG A 92 6.37 -19.56 -12.13
C ARG A 92 6.41 -18.04 -11.90
N GLU A 93 5.26 -17.42 -12.01
CA GLU A 93 5.02 -16.03 -11.65
C GLU A 93 3.87 -15.96 -10.63
N PHE A 94 3.68 -14.78 -10.05
CA PHE A 94 2.62 -14.54 -9.07
C PHE A 94 1.70 -13.44 -9.58
N LEU A 95 0.40 -13.68 -9.48
CA LEU A 95 -0.61 -12.64 -9.56
C LEU A 95 -0.81 -12.11 -8.14
N GLU A 96 -0.56 -10.81 -7.96
CA GLU A 96 -0.76 -10.12 -6.69
C GLU A 96 -2.08 -9.35 -6.77
N LEU A 97 -2.94 -9.53 -5.77
CA LEU A 97 -4.26 -8.94 -5.65
C LEU A 97 -4.36 -8.17 -4.34
N ASP A 98 -5.14 -7.10 -4.30
CA ASP A 98 -5.33 -6.33 -3.06
C ASP A 98 -6.14 -7.13 -2.05
N GLN A 99 -7.22 -7.77 -2.52
CA GLN A 99 -7.96 -8.74 -1.74
C GLN A 99 -8.41 -9.92 -2.60
N LEU A 100 -8.34 -11.11 -2.01
CA LEU A 100 -9.01 -12.30 -2.51
C LEU A 100 -9.85 -12.85 -1.35
N ALA A 101 -11.15 -13.03 -1.59
CA ALA A 101 -12.05 -13.52 -0.56
C ALA A 101 -13.06 -14.51 -1.13
N LYS A 102 -13.49 -15.47 -0.30
CA LYS A 102 -14.52 -16.43 -0.64
C LYS A 102 -15.74 -16.21 0.26
N LYS A 103 -16.92 -16.28 -0.34
CA LYS A 103 -18.18 -16.39 0.39
C LYS A 103 -19.07 -17.40 -0.30
N ASP A 104 -19.54 -18.38 0.46
CA ASP A 104 -20.28 -19.53 -0.04
C ASP A 104 -19.50 -20.26 -1.16
N ASN A 105 -20.04 -20.30 -2.38
CA ASN A 105 -19.39 -20.90 -3.55
C ASN A 105 -18.81 -19.87 -4.54
N THR A 106 -18.69 -18.61 -4.12
CA THR A 106 -18.25 -17.50 -4.97
C THR A 106 -16.92 -16.95 -4.50
N TYR A 107 -16.01 -16.72 -5.45
CA TYR A 107 -14.72 -16.07 -5.23
C TYR A 107 -14.79 -14.62 -5.69
N TYR A 108 -14.28 -13.72 -4.86
CA TYR A 108 -14.27 -12.28 -5.08
C TYR A 108 -12.82 -11.82 -5.21
N PHE A 109 -12.51 -11.24 -6.35
CA PHE A 109 -11.24 -10.60 -6.66
C PHE A 109 -11.49 -9.10 -6.58
N ILE A 110 -10.76 -8.40 -5.71
CA ILE A 110 -11.00 -6.98 -5.43
C ILE A 110 -9.69 -6.23 -5.62
N GLU A 111 -9.71 -5.28 -6.54
CA GLU A 111 -8.68 -4.27 -6.73
C GLU A 111 -9.16 -2.97 -6.07
N GLN A 112 -8.28 -2.30 -5.33
CA GLN A 112 -8.54 -1.06 -4.61
C GLN A 112 -7.75 0.07 -5.26
N LYS A 113 -8.48 1.04 -5.81
CA LYS A 113 -7.90 2.28 -6.33
C LYS A 113 -8.36 3.45 -5.47
N MET A 114 -7.42 4.07 -4.78
CA MET A 114 -7.67 5.30 -4.01
C MET A 114 -7.49 6.58 -4.83
N ARG A 115 -6.80 6.48 -5.98
CA ARG A 115 -6.62 7.53 -7.00
C ARG A 115 -6.35 6.85 -8.35
N ASP A 116 -6.64 7.51 -9.47
CA ASP A 116 -6.46 6.94 -10.83
C ASP A 116 -4.99 6.60 -11.16
N ASP A 117 -4.05 7.25 -10.50
CA ASP A 117 -2.60 7.09 -10.62
C ASP A 117 -1.98 6.36 -9.41
N HIS A 118 -2.82 5.67 -8.61
CA HIS A 118 -2.36 4.90 -7.46
C HIS A 118 -1.76 3.55 -7.87
N ASP A 119 -0.43 3.52 -7.78
CA ASP A 119 0.50 2.39 -7.87
C ASP A 119 0.65 1.72 -9.26
N SER A 120 1.66 2.17 -9.99
CA SER A 120 2.12 1.58 -11.26
C SER A 120 2.92 0.29 -11.11
N ALA A 121 3.23 -0.16 -9.88
CA ALA A 121 3.96 -1.41 -9.67
C ALA A 121 3.10 -2.64 -9.97
N LYS A 122 1.78 -2.53 -9.76
CA LYS A 122 0.79 -3.56 -10.11
C LYS A 122 0.51 -3.48 -11.61
N LYS A 123 1.45 -4.02 -12.40
CA LYS A 123 1.42 -4.04 -13.88
C LYS A 123 0.18 -4.70 -14.49
N ARG A 124 -0.60 -5.44 -13.69
CA ARG A 124 -1.77 -6.22 -14.12
C ARG A 124 -2.79 -6.27 -12.98
N GLY A 125 -3.80 -5.41 -13.06
CA GLY A 125 -5.10 -5.56 -12.43
C GLY A 125 -6.13 -5.63 -13.55
#